data_AF-I3ZXP8-F1
#
_entry.id   AF-I3ZXP8-F1
#
_cell.length_a   1.000
_cell.length_b   1.000
_cell.length_c   1.000
_cell.angle_alpha   90.00
_cell.angle_beta   90.00
_cell.angle_gamma   90.00
#
_symmetry.space_group_name_H-M   'P 1'
#
loop_
_entity.id
_entity.type
_entity.pdbx_description
1 polymer ?
#
loop_
_entity_poly.entity_id
_entity_poly.type
_entity_poly.pdbx_seq_one_letter_code
_entity_poly.pdbx_strand_id
1 'polypeptide(L)'
;MKIGRNDNIKIVGMKSDLKSNSIEKIDYLKWIEFIEFNKDYFVWYENTEEGKHVLENITKVPDWAKERVLYNLNKTTVYSTNKIVENQHDLVVRYLENGSIKIDIEKKMKKEVAKILLEMANYLEGELIINERKKLENIEQLN
;
A
#
# COMPACT_ATOMS: atom_id res chain seq x y z
N MET A 1 -16.94 2.83 -11.76
CA MET A 1 -16.73 3.69 -10.57
C MET A 1 -15.52 4.59 -10.79
N LYS A 2 -15.49 5.77 -10.19
CA LYS A 2 -14.32 6.66 -10.19
C LYS A 2 -13.66 6.56 -8.82
N ILE A 3 -12.33 6.39 -8.81
CA ILE A 3 -11.51 6.33 -7.59
C ILE A 3 -10.42 7.38 -7.75
N GLY A 4 -10.22 8.23 -6.75
CA GLY A 4 -9.26 9.32 -6.76
C GLY A 4 -8.76 9.68 -5.36
N ARG A 5 -8.13 10.84 -5.26
CA ARG A 5 -7.32 11.26 -4.10
C ARG A 5 -7.98 11.18 -2.73
N ASN A 6 -9.28 11.41 -2.67
CA ASN A 6 -10.01 11.48 -1.40
C ASN A 6 -10.64 10.14 -1.01
N ASP A 7 -10.49 9.10 -1.84
CA ASP A 7 -11.02 7.78 -1.53
C ASP A 7 -10.09 7.03 -0.57
N ASN A 8 -10.69 6.37 0.43
CA ASN A 8 -9.98 5.49 1.34
C ASN A 8 -9.85 4.12 0.68
N ILE A 9 -8.63 3.72 0.35
CA ILE A 9 -8.33 2.49 -0.38
C ILE A 9 -7.49 1.59 0.54
N LYS A 10 -7.93 0.36 0.73
CA LYS A 10 -7.22 -0.63 1.57
C LYS A 10 -7.25 -2.01 0.94
N ILE A 11 -6.21 -2.80 1.18
CA ILE A 11 -6.28 -4.26 1.08
C ILE A 11 -6.39 -4.82 2.49
N VAL A 12 -7.36 -5.68 2.71
CA VAL A 12 -7.64 -6.34 3.99
C VAL A 12 -7.67 -7.84 3.77
N GLY A 13 -7.22 -8.65 4.74
CA GLY A 13 -7.36 -10.10 4.64
C GLY A 13 -8.82 -10.51 4.53
N MET A 14 -9.10 -11.62 3.83
CA MET A 14 -10.46 -12.13 3.69
C MET A 14 -11.08 -12.38 5.06
N LYS A 15 -12.33 -11.95 5.25
CA LYS A 15 -13.09 -12.38 6.42
C LYS A 15 -13.50 -13.83 6.21
N SER A 16 -13.07 -14.74 7.10
CA SER A 16 -13.62 -16.09 7.13
C SER A 16 -15.12 -16.10 7.45
N ASP A 17 -15.66 -15.06 8.08
CA ASP A 17 -17.08 -14.88 8.38
C ASP A 17 -17.49 -13.40 8.41
N LEU A 18 -18.55 -13.04 7.67
CA LEU A 18 -19.15 -11.69 7.66
C LEU A 18 -19.67 -11.22 9.03
N LYS A 19 -19.76 -12.12 10.02
CA LYS A 19 -20.16 -11.86 11.41
C LYS A 19 -18.99 -11.59 12.36
N SER A 20 -17.76 -11.83 11.93
CA SER A 20 -16.58 -11.50 12.73
C SER A 20 -16.19 -10.04 12.52
N ASN A 21 -15.99 -9.33 13.63
CA ASN A 21 -15.41 -7.99 13.65
C ASN A 21 -13.88 -8.01 13.48
N SER A 22 -13.24 -9.19 13.41
CA SER A 22 -11.80 -9.30 13.16
C SER A 22 -11.53 -9.46 11.65
N ILE A 23 -10.84 -8.48 11.08
CA ILE A 23 -10.22 -8.61 9.75
C ILE A 23 -9.00 -9.52 9.92
N GLU A 24 -8.85 -10.51 9.04
CA GLU A 24 -7.64 -11.34 9.03
C GLU A 24 -6.44 -10.48 8.64
N LYS A 25 -5.33 -10.65 9.36
CA LYS A 25 -4.10 -9.89 9.10
C LYS A 25 -3.44 -10.45 7.85
N ILE A 26 -3.06 -9.56 6.95
CA ILE A 26 -2.22 -9.92 5.80
C ILE A 26 -0.89 -10.45 6.32
N ASP A 27 -0.41 -11.54 5.73
CA ASP A 27 0.91 -12.08 6.03
C ASP A 27 2.00 -11.09 5.59
N TYR A 28 2.80 -10.63 6.56
CA TYR A 28 3.84 -9.64 6.31
C TYR A 28 4.98 -10.16 5.42
N LEU A 29 5.30 -11.46 5.47
CA LEU A 29 6.32 -12.05 4.60
C LEU A 29 5.82 -12.15 3.17
N LYS A 30 4.54 -12.51 2.96
CA LYS A 30 3.92 -12.45 1.61
C LYS A 30 3.89 -11.02 1.06
N TRP A 31 3.64 -10.01 1.91
CA TRP A 31 3.75 -8.61 1.52
C TRP A 31 5.16 -8.27 0.99
N ILE A 32 6.21 -8.63 1.73
CA ILE A 32 7.58 -8.41 1.29
C ILE A 32 7.85 -9.15 -0.03
N GLU A 33 7.48 -10.42 -0.11
CA GLU A 33 7.69 -11.25 -1.30
C GLU A 33 7.04 -10.66 -2.55
N PHE A 34 5.80 -10.18 -2.43
CA PHE A 34 5.10 -9.52 -3.53
C PHE A 34 5.85 -8.28 -4.03
N ILE A 35 6.32 -7.43 -3.13
CA ILE A 35 7.05 -6.20 -3.51
C ILE A 35 8.38 -6.55 -4.17
N GLU A 36 9.14 -7.48 -3.62
CA GLU A 36 10.44 -7.89 -4.18
C GLU A 36 10.27 -8.51 -5.58
N PHE A 37 9.22 -9.30 -5.80
CA PHE A 37 8.87 -9.85 -7.11
C PHE A 37 8.45 -8.77 -8.11
N ASN A 38 7.85 -7.68 -7.63
CA ASN A 38 7.35 -6.56 -8.42
C ASN A 38 8.21 -5.28 -8.29
N LYS A 39 9.52 -5.42 -8.04
CA LYS A 39 10.47 -4.31 -7.87
C LYS A 39 10.59 -3.35 -9.06
N ASP A 40 10.12 -3.78 -10.22
CA ASP A 40 10.01 -2.94 -11.41
C ASP A 40 8.94 -1.86 -11.27
N TYR A 41 7.91 -2.13 -10.45
CA TYR A 41 6.76 -1.26 -10.19
C TYR A 41 6.86 -0.54 -8.84
N PHE A 42 7.62 -1.09 -7.91
CA PHE A 42 7.70 -0.57 -6.54
C PHE A 42 9.16 -0.38 -6.08
N VAL A 43 9.36 0.65 -5.27
CA VAL A 43 10.61 0.90 -4.56
C VAL A 43 10.32 1.07 -3.07
N TRP A 44 11.07 0.37 -2.22
CA TRP A 44 11.00 0.55 -0.78
C TRP A 44 11.37 1.99 -0.39
N TYR A 45 10.62 2.59 0.53
CA TYR A 45 10.87 3.96 0.96
C TYR A 45 12.29 4.14 1.49
N GLU A 46 12.78 3.21 2.31
CA GLU A 46 14.16 3.21 2.84
C GLU A 46 15.25 3.18 1.75
N ASN A 47 14.93 2.73 0.54
CA ASN A 47 15.86 2.69 -0.57
C ASN A 47 15.85 3.97 -1.42
N THR A 48 14.90 4.88 -1.20
CA THR A 48 14.85 6.19 -1.85
C THR A 48 15.86 7.15 -1.23
N GLU A 49 16.28 8.17 -1.99
CA GLU A 49 17.16 9.22 -1.44
C GLU A 49 16.52 9.95 -0.25
N GLU A 50 15.20 10.14 -0.27
CA GLU A 50 14.45 10.71 0.85
C GLU A 50 14.53 9.81 2.09
N GLY A 51 14.27 8.50 1.93
CA GLY A 51 14.31 7.55 3.04
C GLY A 51 15.71 7.42 3.66
N LYS A 52 16.76 7.36 2.83
CA LYS A 52 18.15 7.37 3.28
C LYS A 52 18.47 8.63 4.07
N HIS A 53 18.08 9.79 3.55
CA HIS A 53 18.29 11.07 4.23
C HIS A 53 17.60 11.13 5.59
N VAL A 54 16.37 10.62 5.69
CA VAL A 54 15.63 10.57 6.96
C VAL A 54 16.32 9.62 7.95
N LEU A 55 16.79 8.45 7.49
CA LEU A 55 17.48 7.49 8.35
C LEU A 55 18.80 8.06 8.91
N GLU A 56 19.60 8.72 8.07
CA GLU A 56 20.84 9.39 8.50
C GLU A 56 20.60 10.48 9.55
N ASN A 57 19.43 11.12 9.51
CA ASN A 57 19.06 12.20 10.40
C ASN A 57 18.10 11.77 11.52
N ILE A 58 17.95 10.47 11.78
CA ILE A 58 16.98 9.95 12.77
C ILE A 58 17.19 10.51 14.18
N THR A 59 18.42 10.87 14.53
CA THR A 59 18.76 11.49 15.82
C THR A 59 18.15 12.89 15.99
N LYS A 60 17.80 13.56 14.89
CA LYS A 60 17.15 14.88 14.86
C LYS A 60 15.62 14.79 14.90
N VAL A 61 15.05 13.60 14.66
CA VAL A 61 13.61 13.38 14.77
C VAL A 61 13.20 13.44 16.24
N PRO A 62 12.10 14.13 16.62
CA PRO A 62 11.62 14.10 18.00
C PRO A 62 11.33 12.68 18.50
N ASP A 63 11.62 12.37 19.76
CA ASP A 63 11.48 11.01 20.30
C ASP A 63 10.08 10.43 20.12
N TRP A 64 9.04 11.25 20.29
CA TRP A 64 7.63 10.85 20.09
C TRP A 64 7.33 10.40 18.65
N ALA A 65 8.15 10.79 17.67
CA ALA A 65 7.98 10.48 16.25
C ALA A 65 8.98 9.42 15.74
N LYS A 66 10.09 9.17 16.47
CA LYS A 66 11.17 8.27 16.03
C LYS A 66 10.68 6.86 15.71
N GLU A 67 9.88 6.28 16.60
CA GLU A 67 9.35 4.93 16.43
C GLU A 67 8.56 4.79 15.12
N ARG A 68 7.66 5.75 14.85
CA ARG A 68 6.87 5.78 13.61
C ARG A 68 7.73 5.97 12.37
N VAL A 69 8.77 6.79 12.44
CA VAL A 69 9.70 7.00 11.31
C VAL A 69 10.47 5.71 11.02
N LEU A 70 11.00 5.04 12.04
CA LEU A 70 11.71 3.77 11.90
C LEU A 70 10.78 2.68 11.35
N TYR A 71 9.52 2.63 11.81
CA TYR A 71 8.52 1.73 11.26
C TYR A 71 8.34 1.90 9.75
N ASN A 72 8.24 3.15 9.27
CA ASN A 72 8.09 3.45 7.85
C ASN A 72 9.33 3.07 7.01
N LEU A 73 10.51 2.99 7.62
CA LEU A 73 11.80 2.67 6.99
C LEU A 73 12.16 1.17 7.10
N ASN A 74 11.21 0.31 7.44
CA ASN A 74 11.45 -1.12 7.65
C ASN A 74 10.51 -1.98 6.79
N LYS A 75 10.63 -1.87 5.46
CA LYS A 75 9.81 -2.60 4.48
C LYS A 75 8.30 -2.50 4.69
N THR A 76 7.82 -1.36 5.18
CA THR A 76 6.38 -1.11 5.37
C THR A 76 5.81 -0.18 4.32
N THR A 77 6.61 0.77 3.82
CA THR A 77 6.17 1.77 2.85
C THR A 77 6.88 1.56 1.52
N VAL A 78 6.11 1.52 0.44
CA VAL A 78 6.63 1.51 -0.94
C VAL A 78 6.08 2.68 -1.73
N TYR A 79 6.94 3.23 -2.57
CA TYR A 79 6.55 4.16 -3.62
C TYR A 79 6.49 3.45 -4.95
N SER A 80 5.70 4.02 -5.85
CA SER A 80 5.54 3.47 -7.19
C SER A 80 6.59 4.02 -8.13
N THR A 81 7.03 3.23 -9.09
CA THR A 81 8.00 3.67 -10.09
C THR A 81 7.30 4.37 -11.26
N ASN A 82 8.12 4.99 -12.12
CA ASN A 82 7.64 5.59 -13.35
C ASN A 82 7.04 4.60 -14.36
N LYS A 83 7.14 3.28 -14.11
CA LYS A 83 6.48 2.27 -14.95
C LYS A 83 4.96 2.27 -14.82
N ILE A 84 4.42 2.72 -13.68
CA ILE A 84 2.97 2.68 -13.38
C ILE A 84 2.35 4.04 -13.08
N VAL A 85 3.15 5.01 -12.64
CA VAL A 85 2.69 6.38 -12.35
C VAL A 85 3.70 7.41 -12.86
N GLU A 86 3.33 8.69 -12.94
CA GLU A 86 4.25 9.73 -13.42
C GLU A 86 5.20 10.21 -12.32
N ASN A 87 4.68 10.36 -11.11
CA ASN A 87 5.44 10.73 -9.92
C ASN A 87 5.34 9.61 -8.88
N GLN A 88 6.44 9.28 -8.19
CA GLN A 88 6.47 8.20 -7.20
C GLN A 88 5.46 8.40 -6.04
N HIS A 89 5.12 9.65 -5.74
CA HIS A 89 4.13 10.02 -4.73
C HIS A 89 2.68 9.93 -5.25
N ASP A 90 2.47 9.69 -6.56
CA ASP A 90 1.13 9.51 -7.13
C ASP A 90 0.47 8.21 -6.65
N LEU A 91 1.26 7.22 -6.21
CA LEU A 91 0.78 5.98 -5.59
C LEU A 91 1.77 5.53 -4.49
N VAL A 92 1.29 5.58 -3.26
CA VAL A 92 2.02 5.11 -2.07
C VAL A 92 1.24 3.96 -1.45
N VAL A 93 1.93 2.85 -1.15
CA VAL A 93 1.32 1.66 -0.55
C VAL A 93 2.02 1.36 0.77
N ARG A 94 1.24 1.12 1.83
CA ARG A 94 1.73 1.00 3.20
C ARG A 94 1.14 -0.21 3.91
N TYR A 95 1.98 -1.13 4.37
CA TYR A 95 1.59 -2.10 5.36
C TYR A 95 1.42 -1.41 6.73
N LEU A 96 0.29 -1.62 7.39
CA LEU A 96 -0.06 -1.00 8.67
C LEU A 96 0.08 -2.00 9.83
N GLU A 97 0.26 -1.49 11.05
CA GLU A 97 0.40 -2.29 12.27
C GLU A 97 -0.78 -3.23 12.54
N ASN A 98 -1.98 -2.83 12.08
CA ASN A 98 -3.18 -3.65 12.19
C ASN A 98 -3.23 -4.82 11.18
N GLY A 99 -2.21 -4.98 10.32
CA GLY A 99 -2.11 -6.04 9.32
C GLY A 99 -2.92 -5.78 8.05
N SER A 100 -3.40 -4.55 7.83
CA SER A 100 -3.98 -4.13 6.55
C SER A 100 -2.97 -3.35 5.72
N ILE A 101 -3.23 -3.23 4.42
CA ILE A 101 -2.45 -2.37 3.53
C ILE A 101 -3.29 -1.14 3.20
N LYS A 102 -2.73 0.05 3.41
CA LYS A 102 -3.31 1.31 2.99
C LYS A 102 -2.71 1.74 1.65
N ILE A 103 -3.55 2.23 0.76
CA ILE A 103 -3.16 2.76 -0.54
C ILE A 103 -3.59 4.22 -0.60
N ASP A 104 -2.64 5.09 -0.92
CA ASP A 104 -2.88 6.50 -1.15
C ASP A 104 -2.55 6.82 -2.62
N ILE A 105 -3.49 7.46 -3.31
CA ILE A 105 -3.34 7.91 -4.70
C ILE A 105 -3.48 9.43 -4.74
N GLU A 106 -2.66 10.14 -5.49
CA GLU A 106 -2.80 11.61 -5.63
C GLU A 106 -3.61 12.00 -6.87
N LYS A 107 -3.76 11.07 -7.81
CA LYS A 107 -4.48 11.23 -9.08
C LYS A 107 -5.63 10.23 -9.19
N LYS A 108 -6.45 10.36 -10.24
CA LYS A 108 -7.46 9.35 -10.59
C LYS A 108 -6.78 7.99 -10.82
N MET A 109 -7.33 6.93 -10.24
CA MET A 109 -6.83 5.57 -10.45
C MET A 109 -6.91 5.19 -11.94
N LYS A 110 -5.76 4.84 -12.53
CA LYS A 110 -5.64 4.28 -13.88
C LYS A 110 -5.86 2.76 -13.84
N LYS A 111 -6.23 2.16 -14.98
CA LYS A 111 -6.50 0.70 -15.06
C LYS A 111 -5.25 -0.13 -14.74
N GLU A 112 -4.09 0.33 -15.14
CA GLU A 112 -2.79 -0.31 -14.89
C GLU A 112 -2.48 -0.35 -13.40
N VAL A 113 -2.75 0.75 -12.69
CA VAL A 113 -2.63 0.82 -11.22
C VAL A 113 -3.62 -0.13 -10.55
N ALA A 114 -4.88 -0.13 -10.99
CA ALA A 114 -5.87 -1.06 -10.43
C ALA A 114 -5.50 -2.53 -10.68
N LYS A 115 -4.94 -2.85 -11.84
CA LYS A 115 -4.49 -4.20 -12.18
C LYS A 115 -3.43 -4.70 -11.19
N ILE A 116 -2.36 -3.94 -10.96
CA ILE A 116 -1.29 -4.37 -10.03
C ILE A 116 -1.79 -4.44 -8.58
N LEU A 117 -2.71 -3.56 -8.18
CA LEU A 117 -3.31 -3.59 -6.83
C LEU A 117 -4.26 -4.79 -6.65
N LEU A 118 -4.98 -5.21 -7.69
CA LEU A 118 -5.79 -6.42 -7.68
C LEU A 118 -4.91 -7.69 -7.66
N GLU A 119 -3.83 -7.71 -8.43
CA GLU A 119 -2.83 -8.78 -8.37
C GLU A 119 -2.22 -8.90 -6.97
N MET A 120 -1.88 -7.77 -6.35
CA MET A 120 -1.42 -7.69 -4.96
C MET A 120 -2.46 -8.25 -4.00
N ALA A 121 -3.72 -7.79 -4.08
CA ALA A 121 -4.78 -8.27 -3.19
C ALA A 121 -4.98 -9.79 -3.31
N ASN A 122 -5.00 -10.32 -4.54
CA ASN A 122 -5.16 -11.76 -4.78
C ASN A 122 -3.98 -12.57 -4.22
N TYR A 123 -2.74 -12.13 -4.45
CA TYR A 123 -1.55 -12.82 -3.94
C TYR A 123 -1.52 -12.86 -2.40
N LEU A 124 -2.01 -11.80 -1.77
CA LEU A 124 -2.07 -11.66 -0.32
C LEU A 124 -3.32 -12.30 0.32
N GLU A 125 -4.13 -13.02 -0.48
CA GLU A 125 -5.40 -13.62 -0.02
C GLU A 125 -6.31 -12.57 0.65
N GLY A 126 -6.35 -11.37 0.05
CA GLY A 126 -7.06 -10.21 0.56
C GLY A 126 -8.06 -9.62 -0.44
N GLU A 127 -8.75 -8.59 0.01
CA GLU A 127 -9.76 -7.85 -0.76
C GLU A 127 -9.39 -6.38 -0.88
N LEU A 128 -9.46 -5.82 -2.09
CA LEU A 128 -9.26 -4.40 -2.35
C LEU A 128 -10.56 -3.63 -2.10
N ILE A 129 -10.61 -2.91 -0.98
CA ILE A 129 -11.79 -2.19 -0.48
C ILE A 129 -11.64 -0.69 -0.68
N ILE A 130 -12.70 -0.07 -1.20
CA ILE A 130 -12.84 1.37 -1.46
C ILE A 130 -13.91 1.95 -0.54
N ASN A 131 -13.56 3.00 0.19
CA ASN A 131 -14.40 3.72 1.14
C ASN A 131 -15.13 2.81 2.13
N GLU A 132 -14.47 1.71 2.53
CA GLU A 132 -14.98 0.72 3.50
C GLU A 132 -16.33 0.09 3.12
N ARG A 133 -16.71 0.20 1.84
CA ARG A 133 -18.05 -0.18 1.36
C ARG A 133 -18.04 -1.00 0.08
N LYS A 134 -17.09 -0.73 -0.83
CA LYS A 134 -17.07 -1.34 -2.17
C LYS A 134 -15.82 -2.18 -2.33
N LYS A 135 -15.99 -3.42 -2.78
CA LYS A 135 -14.89 -4.24 -3.26
C LYS A 135 -14.62 -3.93 -4.73
N LEU A 136 -13.36 -3.70 -5.09
CA LEU A 136 -12.92 -3.72 -6.47
C LEU A 136 -12.52 -5.17 -6.80
N GLU A 137 -13.15 -5.75 -7.81
CA GLU A 137 -12.98 -7.15 -8.22
C GLU A 137 -12.33 -7.26 -9.59
N ASN A 138 -12.52 -6.25 -10.45
CA ASN A 138 -11.91 -6.20 -11.78
C ASN A 138 -11.75 -4.75 -12.27
N ILE A 139 -10.95 -4.57 -13.32
CA ILE A 139 -10.60 -3.24 -13.85
C ILE A 139 -11.73 -2.60 -14.67
N GLU A 140 -12.69 -3.40 -15.15
CA GLU A 140 -13.87 -2.96 -15.91
C GLU A 140 -14.83 -2.17 -15.02
N GLN A 141 -14.76 -2.38 -13.70
CA GLN A 141 -15.46 -1.55 -12.73
C GLN A 141 -14.93 -0.12 -12.68
N LEU A 142 -13.83 0.27 -13.35
CA LEU A 142 -13.37 1.66 -13.45
C LEU A 142 -13.99 2.38 -14.66
N ASN A 143 -14.58 3.56 -14.41
CA ASN A 143 -15.18 4.45 -15.45
C ASN A 143 -14.28 5.64 -15.75
#